data_AF-A0A1Z4KUV6-F1
#
_entry.id   AF-A0A1Z4KUV6-F1
#
_cell.length_a   1.000
_cell.length_b   1.000
_cell.length_c   1.000
_cell.angle_alpha   90.00
_cell.angle_beta   90.00
_cell.angle_gamma   90.00
#
_symmetry.space_group_name_H-M   'P 1'
#
loop_
_entity.id
_entity.type
_entity.pdbx_description
1 polymer ?
#
loop_
_entity_poly.entity_id
_entity_poly.type
_entity_poly.pdbx_seq_one_letter_code
_entity_poly.pdbx_strand_id
1 'polypeptide(L)'
;MSHFTQLKTKLTNRDCLVQALEDLKLQPHVFEQPQPLAGYYMDSQGYSAEIIIFGRTIKARADIGFRWNQSSGVYEVIHDEYETSPRLGEDFFSHKLMQTYGRRMVLAKTEELREKFGECTISEETKGQVQTLRLTFAGHQEVKQYARR
;
A
#
# COMPACT_ATOMS: atom_id res chain seq x y z
N MET A 1 -27.46 -10.95 -13.57
CA MET A 1 -26.89 -9.60 -13.64
C MET A 1 -25.66 -9.59 -12.75
N SER A 2 -24.50 -9.27 -13.29
CA SER A 2 -23.23 -9.38 -12.57
C SER A 2 -23.01 -8.17 -11.66
N HIS A 3 -22.66 -8.41 -10.39
CA HIS A 3 -22.36 -7.37 -9.41
C HIS A 3 -20.88 -7.44 -9.02
N PHE A 4 -20.01 -6.97 -9.92
CA PHE A 4 -18.59 -6.82 -9.62
C PHE A 4 -18.30 -5.38 -9.19
N THR A 5 -17.67 -5.24 -8.02
CA THR A 5 -17.08 -3.97 -7.57
C THR A 5 -15.59 -3.98 -7.92
N GLN A 6 -15.14 -3.00 -8.70
CA GLN A 6 -13.73 -2.84 -9.05
C GLN A 6 -12.98 -2.17 -7.89
N LEU A 7 -12.17 -2.91 -7.15
CA LEU A 7 -11.10 -2.36 -6.29
C LEU A 7 -9.82 -2.26 -7.13
N LYS A 8 -9.37 -1.02 -7.42
CA LYS A 8 -8.22 -0.72 -8.30
C LYS A 8 -6.94 -0.39 -7.54
N THR A 9 -6.64 -1.03 -6.42
CA THR A 9 -5.34 -0.83 -5.76
C THR A 9 -4.67 -2.15 -5.48
N LYS A 10 -3.71 -2.44 -6.35
CA LYS A 10 -2.74 -3.51 -6.22
C LYS A 10 -1.54 -2.96 -5.45
N LEU A 11 -1.00 -3.70 -4.48
CA LEU A 11 0.25 -3.34 -3.81
C LEU A 11 1.39 -3.51 -4.81
N THR A 12 1.84 -2.45 -5.46
CA THR A 12 2.83 -2.51 -6.54
C THR A 12 4.11 -1.75 -6.23
N ASN A 13 4.01 -0.68 -5.44
CA ASN A 13 5.14 0.15 -5.06
C ASN A 13 5.69 -0.30 -3.71
N ARG A 14 6.94 -0.80 -3.72
CA ARG A 14 7.63 -1.31 -2.53
C ARG A 14 7.73 -0.25 -1.44
N ASP A 15 8.22 0.94 -1.77
CA ASP A 15 8.50 2.00 -0.79
C ASP A 15 7.21 2.52 -0.14
N CYS A 16 6.16 2.70 -0.94
CA CYS A 16 4.85 3.10 -0.42
C CYS A 16 4.25 2.03 0.50
N LEU A 17 4.45 0.75 0.19
CA LEU A 17 4.02 -0.35 1.06
C LEU A 17 4.78 -0.35 2.38
N VAL A 18 6.11 -0.24 2.36
CA VAL A 18 6.94 -0.17 3.57
C VAL A 18 6.53 1.01 4.45
N GLN A 19 6.45 2.21 3.87
CA GLN A 19 6.04 3.42 4.59
C GLN A 19 4.62 3.32 5.15
N ALA A 20 3.70 2.65 4.44
CA ALA A 20 2.33 2.44 4.94
C ALA A 20 2.30 1.50 6.15
N LEU A 21 3.13 0.45 6.15
CA LEU A 21 3.25 -0.45 7.30
C LEU A 21 3.87 0.27 8.51
N GLU A 22 4.88 1.13 8.29
CA GLU A 22 5.48 1.97 9.34
C GLU A 22 4.49 2.99 9.93
N ASP A 23 3.66 3.62 9.07
CA ASP A 23 2.58 4.52 9.50
C ASP A 23 1.58 3.81 10.42
N LEU A 24 1.29 2.55 10.11
CA LEU A 24 0.45 1.65 10.90
C LEU A 24 1.16 1.07 12.14
N LYS A 25 2.35 1.60 12.47
CA LYS A 25 3.16 1.22 13.64
C LYS A 25 3.63 -0.23 13.62
N LEU A 26 3.73 -0.82 12.44
CA LEU A 26 4.38 -2.11 12.22
C LEU A 26 5.88 -1.90 11.97
N GLN A 27 6.65 -2.98 12.09
CA GLN A 27 8.11 -2.97 11.93
C GLN A 27 8.50 -3.84 10.73
N PRO A 28 8.27 -3.36 9.49
CA PRO A 28 8.63 -4.12 8.31
C PRO A 28 10.15 -4.26 8.18
N HIS A 29 10.61 -5.47 7.90
CA HIS A 29 11.98 -5.79 7.55
C HIS A 29 12.05 -6.08 6.06
N VAL A 30 12.95 -5.41 5.36
CA VAL A 30 13.02 -5.39 3.91
C VAL A 30 14.27 -6.13 3.45
N PHE A 31 14.09 -7.16 2.62
CA PHE A 31 15.15 -8.03 2.14
C PHE A 31 15.24 -8.00 0.61
N GLU A 32 16.46 -8.02 0.06
CA GLU A 32 16.65 -8.07 -1.39
C GLU A 32 16.11 -9.36 -2.01
N GLN A 33 16.25 -10.47 -1.29
CA GLN A 33 15.75 -11.79 -1.68
C GLN A 33 14.72 -12.29 -0.66
N PRO A 34 13.69 -13.06 -1.10
CA PRO A 34 12.69 -13.61 -0.19
C PRO A 34 13.33 -14.40 0.96
N GLN A 35 13.01 -14.03 2.19
CA GLN A 35 13.43 -14.78 3.37
C GLN A 35 12.30 -15.69 3.86
N PRO A 36 12.61 -16.86 4.43
CA PRO A 36 11.60 -17.74 5.02
C PRO A 36 10.80 -17.01 6.10
N LEU A 37 9.49 -17.22 6.11
CA LEU A 37 8.61 -16.76 7.19
C LEU A 37 8.63 -17.78 8.34
N ALA A 38 8.46 -17.35 9.58
CA ALA A 38 8.13 -18.27 10.67
C ALA A 38 6.60 -18.44 10.73
N GLY A 39 6.10 -19.68 10.64
CA GLY A 39 4.69 -20.00 10.86
C GLY A 39 4.34 -20.21 12.34
N TYR A 40 3.08 -20.57 12.62
CA TYR A 40 2.57 -20.76 13.99
C TYR A 40 3.42 -21.75 14.82
N TYR A 41 3.84 -22.85 14.21
CA TYR A 41 4.70 -23.88 14.82
C TYR A 41 6.20 -23.60 14.64
N MET A 42 6.58 -22.36 14.32
CA MET A 42 7.95 -21.93 14.00
C MET A 42 8.57 -22.65 12.79
N ASP A 43 7.75 -23.27 11.94
CA ASP A 43 8.16 -23.81 10.65
C ASP A 43 7.67 -22.88 9.54
N SER A 44 8.47 -22.74 8.49
CA SER A 44 8.19 -21.84 7.37
C SER A 44 7.08 -22.32 6.45
N GLN A 45 6.74 -23.61 6.49
CA GLN A 45 5.77 -24.22 5.57
C GLN A 45 6.10 -23.94 4.09
N GLY A 46 7.36 -23.63 3.78
CA GLY A 46 7.81 -23.27 2.42
C GLY A 46 7.50 -21.83 1.98
N TYR A 47 6.95 -20.97 2.84
CA TYR A 47 6.65 -19.58 2.48
C TYR A 47 7.86 -18.66 2.71
N SER A 48 8.04 -17.71 1.79
CA SER A 48 9.07 -16.68 1.88
C SER A 48 8.62 -15.35 1.27
N ALA A 49 9.16 -14.24 1.77
CA ALA A 49 8.77 -12.88 1.38
C ALA A 49 9.94 -11.89 1.43
N GLU A 50 9.87 -10.84 0.61
CA GLU A 50 10.86 -9.75 0.58
C GLU A 50 10.59 -8.68 1.65
N ILE A 51 9.35 -8.58 2.16
CA ILE A 51 9.01 -7.68 3.26
C ILE A 51 8.36 -8.51 4.36
N ILE A 52 8.92 -8.49 5.56
CA ILE A 52 8.48 -9.33 6.68
C ILE A 52 8.18 -8.46 7.89
N ILE A 53 7.02 -8.68 8.51
CA ILE A 53 6.75 -8.22 9.87
C ILE A 53 6.86 -9.45 10.76
N PHE A 54 7.85 -9.43 11.65
CA PHE A 54 8.04 -10.56 12.55
C PHE A 54 6.88 -10.65 13.55
N GLY A 55 6.30 -11.83 13.72
CA GLY A 55 5.13 -12.04 14.58
C GLY A 55 5.33 -11.46 15.99
N ARG A 56 6.55 -11.62 16.53
CA ARG A 56 6.94 -11.07 17.85
C ARG A 56 6.68 -9.57 18.00
N THR A 57 6.78 -8.76 16.93
CA THR A 57 6.55 -7.30 17.02
C THR A 57 5.08 -6.95 17.17
N ILE A 58 4.17 -7.87 16.83
CA ILE A 58 2.72 -7.74 17.01
C ILE A 58 2.16 -8.74 18.03
N LYS A 59 3.02 -9.39 18.83
CA LYS A 59 2.67 -10.47 19.77
C LYS A 59 2.01 -11.69 19.11
N ALA A 60 2.26 -11.93 17.83
CA ALA A 60 1.86 -13.13 17.09
C ALA A 60 2.98 -14.18 17.07
N ARG A 61 2.61 -15.45 16.89
CA ARG A 61 3.58 -16.54 16.68
C ARG A 61 4.07 -16.62 15.24
N ALA A 62 3.18 -16.38 14.29
CA ALA A 62 3.48 -16.38 12.87
C ALA A 62 3.87 -14.98 12.37
N ASP A 63 4.79 -14.94 11.42
CA ASP A 63 5.17 -13.74 10.69
C ASP A 63 4.11 -13.35 9.65
N ILE A 64 4.14 -12.09 9.22
CA ILE A 64 3.43 -11.60 8.04
C ILE A 64 4.46 -11.33 6.96
N GLY A 65 4.23 -11.86 5.76
CA GLY A 65 5.06 -11.62 4.59
C GLY A 65 4.33 -10.87 3.48
N PHE A 66 5.05 -10.02 2.74
CA PHE A 66 4.63 -9.52 1.45
C PHE A 66 5.59 -10.04 0.38
N ARG A 67 5.08 -10.88 -0.52
CA ARG A 67 5.86 -11.52 -1.57
C ARG A 67 5.59 -10.89 -2.93
N TRP A 68 6.63 -10.51 -3.68
CA TRP A 68 6.43 -10.03 -5.04
C TRP A 68 6.01 -11.17 -5.99
N ASN A 69 4.83 -11.05 -6.59
CA ASN A 69 4.40 -11.95 -7.66
C ASN A 69 4.71 -11.31 -9.02
N GLN A 70 5.69 -11.89 -9.73
CA GLN A 70 6.13 -11.42 -11.03
C GLN A 70 5.06 -11.55 -12.14
N SER A 71 4.18 -12.55 -12.05
CA SER A 71 3.15 -12.81 -13.06
C SER A 71 2.02 -11.78 -12.99
N SER A 72 1.58 -11.44 -11.77
CA SER A 72 0.51 -10.45 -11.56
C SER A 72 1.03 -9.02 -11.41
N GLY A 73 2.32 -8.84 -11.14
CA GLY A 73 2.98 -7.55 -10.92
C GLY A 73 2.54 -6.88 -9.62
N VAL A 74 2.26 -7.66 -8.58
CA VAL A 74 1.78 -7.16 -7.28
C VAL A 74 2.41 -7.93 -6.13
N TYR A 75 2.47 -7.30 -4.96
CA TYR A 75 2.76 -7.97 -3.70
C TYR A 75 1.54 -8.75 -3.21
N GLU A 76 1.74 -10.02 -2.90
CA GLU A 76 0.79 -10.90 -2.23
C GLU A 76 1.06 -10.88 -0.73
N VAL A 77 0.00 -10.87 0.08
CA VAL A 77 0.09 -10.95 1.54
C VAL A 77 0.04 -12.41 1.96
N ILE A 78 1.01 -12.82 2.77
CA ILE A 78 1.08 -14.15 3.39
C ILE A 78 0.95 -13.94 4.90
N HIS A 79 -0.12 -14.43 5.50
CA HIS A 79 -0.34 -14.31 6.94
C HIS A 79 -1.20 -15.46 7.47
N ASP A 80 -1.07 -15.74 8.77
CA ASP A 80 -2.00 -16.61 9.50
C ASP A 80 -3.16 -15.76 10.04
N GLU A 81 -4.35 -15.92 9.48
CA GLU A 81 -5.54 -15.16 9.85
C GLU A 81 -5.91 -15.34 11.33
N TYR A 82 -5.81 -16.56 11.88
CA TYR A 82 -6.15 -16.84 13.27
C TYR A 82 -5.20 -16.13 14.24
N GLU A 83 -3.94 -15.94 13.85
CA GLU A 83 -2.99 -15.17 14.64
C GLU A 83 -3.15 -13.66 14.42
N THR A 84 -3.26 -13.21 13.18
CA THR A 84 -3.11 -11.79 12.85
C THR A 84 -4.40 -10.99 13.01
N SER A 85 -5.57 -11.55 12.69
CA SER A 85 -6.85 -10.84 12.75
C SER A 85 -7.21 -10.38 14.18
N PRO A 86 -7.05 -11.18 15.25
CA PRO A 86 -7.31 -10.72 16.63
C PRO A 86 -6.40 -9.57 17.09
N ARG A 87 -5.27 -9.36 16.41
CA ARG A 87 -4.24 -8.37 16.79
C ARG A 87 -4.33 -7.09 15.98
N LEU A 88 -4.69 -7.19 14.70
CA LEU A 88 -4.72 -6.07 13.76
C LEU A 88 -6.16 -5.62 13.38
N GLY A 89 -7.14 -6.51 13.59
CA GLY A 89 -8.52 -6.39 13.13
C GLY A 89 -8.75 -7.16 11.83
N GLU A 90 -9.96 -7.71 11.67
CA GLU A 90 -10.36 -8.51 10.48
C GLU A 90 -10.23 -7.73 9.17
N ASP A 91 -10.44 -6.41 9.21
CA ASP A 91 -10.39 -5.52 8.05
C ASP A 91 -9.01 -4.89 7.80
N PHE A 92 -7.98 -5.32 8.53
CA PHE A 92 -6.67 -4.66 8.48
C PHE A 92 -6.09 -4.63 7.06
N PHE A 93 -5.98 -5.80 6.41
CA PHE A 93 -5.37 -5.89 5.08
C PHE A 93 -6.28 -5.38 3.97
N SER A 94 -7.60 -5.55 4.11
CA SER A 94 -8.57 -5.14 3.08
C SER A 94 -8.91 -3.65 3.13
N HIS A 95 -8.76 -3.00 4.29
CA HIS A 95 -9.17 -1.62 4.51
C HIS A 95 -8.03 -0.72 5.00
N LYS A 96 -7.55 -0.92 6.23
CA LYS A 96 -6.58 0.00 6.87
C LYS A 96 -5.29 0.11 6.07
N LEU A 97 -4.69 -1.03 5.72
CA LEU A 97 -3.48 -1.08 4.91
C LEU A 97 -3.69 -0.42 3.55
N MET A 98 -4.82 -0.72 2.88
CA MET A 98 -5.10 -0.18 1.56
C MET A 98 -5.28 1.34 1.55
N GLN A 99 -5.93 1.90 2.57
CA GLN A 99 -6.08 3.35 2.72
C GLN A 99 -4.73 4.03 2.97
N THR A 100 -3.96 3.54 3.93
CA THR A 100 -2.65 4.11 4.25
C THR A 100 -1.69 4.00 3.06
N TYR A 101 -1.69 2.87 2.37
CA TYR A 101 -0.93 2.68 1.13
C TYR A 101 -1.39 3.62 0.01
N GLY A 102 -2.70 3.77 -0.21
CA GLY A 102 -3.25 4.69 -1.20
C GLY A 102 -2.82 6.13 -0.96
N ARG A 103 -2.82 6.57 0.30
CA ARG A 103 -2.30 7.88 0.71
C ARG A 103 -0.81 8.04 0.38
N ARG A 104 0.02 7.03 0.68
CA ARG A 104 1.45 7.04 0.37
C ARG A 104 1.73 7.09 -1.13
N MET A 105 0.96 6.35 -1.93
CA MET A 105 1.04 6.39 -3.39
C MET A 105 0.74 7.79 -3.95
N VAL A 106 -0.27 8.47 -3.41
CA VAL A 106 -0.60 9.84 -3.82
C VAL A 106 0.51 10.80 -3.43
N LEU A 107 1.06 10.71 -2.22
CA LEU A 107 2.19 11.54 -1.80
C LEU A 107 3.42 11.34 -2.70
N ALA A 108 3.76 10.09 -3.01
CA ALA A 108 4.86 9.79 -3.93
C ALA A 108 4.63 10.37 -5.33
N LYS A 109 3.39 10.27 -5.84
CA LYS A 109 3.01 10.87 -7.13
C LYS A 109 2.99 12.40 -7.08
N THR A 110 2.64 12.98 -5.94
CA THR A 110 2.66 14.43 -5.72
C THR A 110 4.07 14.95 -5.85
N GLU A 111 5.04 14.32 -5.18
CA GLU A 111 6.44 14.74 -5.24
C GLU A 111 6.98 14.62 -6.68
N GLU A 112 6.74 13.50 -7.35
CA GLU A 112 7.12 13.29 -8.76
C GLU A 112 6.54 14.37 -9.69
N LEU A 113 5.28 14.76 -9.47
CA LEU A 113 4.61 15.77 -10.30
C LEU A 113 4.99 17.19 -9.90
N ARG A 114 5.34 17.44 -8.64
CA ARG A 114 5.80 18.73 -8.16
C ARG A 114 7.13 19.12 -8.82
N GLU A 115 8.04 18.15 -8.95
CA GLU A 115 9.29 18.34 -9.70
C GLU A 115 9.05 18.71 -11.17
N LYS A 116 7.95 18.22 -11.77
CA LYS A 116 7.64 18.41 -13.19
C LYS A 116 6.77 19.63 -13.49
N PHE A 117 5.84 19.98 -12.60
CA PHE A 117 4.73 20.91 -12.86
C PHE A 117 4.56 22.02 -11.81
N GLY A 118 5.41 22.07 -10.77
CA GLY A 118 5.35 23.08 -9.72
C GLY A 118 4.39 22.74 -8.57
N GLU A 119 3.96 23.75 -7.80
CA GLU A 119 3.18 23.53 -6.58
C GLU A 119 1.80 22.90 -6.83
N CYS A 120 1.44 21.95 -5.98
CA CYS A 120 0.16 21.25 -6.03
C CYS A 120 -0.43 21.05 -4.64
N THR A 121 -1.76 21.05 -4.58
CA THR A 121 -2.53 20.85 -3.35
C THR A 121 -3.21 19.49 -3.39
N ILE A 122 -3.12 18.75 -2.28
CA ILE A 122 -3.82 17.48 -2.08
C ILE A 122 -5.09 17.74 -1.28
N SER A 123 -6.23 17.24 -1.77
CA SER A 123 -7.48 17.19 -1.01
C SER A 123 -7.96 15.76 -0.87
N GLU A 124 -8.55 15.45 0.28
CA GLU A 124 -9.00 14.11 0.64
C GLU A 124 -10.51 14.14 0.92
N GLU A 125 -11.25 13.21 0.34
CA GLU A 125 -12.68 13.03 0.53
C GLU A 125 -12.97 11.55 0.79
N THR A 126 -13.54 11.23 1.95
CA THR A 126 -13.93 9.86 2.31
C THR A 126 -15.46 9.73 2.29
N LYS A 127 -15.96 8.79 1.49
CA LYS A 127 -17.39 8.44 1.41
C LYS A 127 -17.56 6.94 1.66
N GLY A 128 -18.09 6.59 2.84
CA GLY A 128 -18.20 5.19 3.26
C GLY A 128 -16.82 4.55 3.31
N GLN A 129 -16.63 3.44 2.59
CA GLN A 129 -15.34 2.75 2.48
C GLN A 129 -14.42 3.31 1.37
N VAL A 130 -14.90 4.27 0.59
CA VAL A 130 -14.14 4.84 -0.54
C VAL A 130 -13.43 6.11 -0.10
N GLN A 131 -12.10 6.09 -0.17
CA GLN A 131 -11.26 7.27 0.01
C GLN A 131 -10.84 7.80 -1.37
N THR A 132 -11.15 9.07 -1.64
CA THR A 132 -10.79 9.77 -2.87
C THR A 132 -9.75 10.84 -2.53
N LEU A 133 -8.59 10.75 -3.17
CA LEU A 133 -7.53 11.74 -3.06
C LEU A 133 -7.44 12.50 -4.39
N ARG A 134 -7.63 13.83 -4.37
CA ARG A 134 -7.54 14.70 -5.55
C ARG A 134 -6.30 15.57 -5.47
N LEU A 135 -5.53 15.55 -6.55
CA LEU A 135 -4.38 16.41 -6.79
C LEU A 135 -4.82 17.60 -7.66
N THR A 136 -4.64 18.82 -7.16
CA THR A 136 -4.92 20.05 -7.90
C THR A 136 -3.64 20.83 -8.08
N PHE A 137 -3.29 21.15 -9.33
CA PHE A 137 -2.13 21.98 -9.64
C PHE A 137 -2.57 23.43 -9.73
N ALA A 138 -1.76 24.36 -9.18
CA ALA A 138 -1.92 25.76 -9.51
C ALA A 138 -1.63 25.91 -11.00
N GLY A 139 -2.66 26.21 -11.80
CA GLY A 139 -2.53 26.19 -13.25
C GLY A 139 -1.38 27.07 -13.72
N HIS A 140 -0.45 26.50 -14.49
CA HIS A 140 0.27 27.27 -15.50
C HIS A 140 -0.78 27.84 -16.47
N GLN A 141 -1.29 29.03 -16.18
CA GLN A 141 -2.00 29.84 -17.16
C GLN A 141 -1.00 30.31 -18.21
N GLU A 142 -0.59 29.43 -19.12
CA GLU A 142 -0.29 29.87 -20.48
C GLU A 142 -1.53 29.66 -21.33
N VAL A 143 -2.52 30.54 -21.14
CA VAL A 143 -3.52 30.75 -22.19
C VAL A 143 -2.79 31.45 -23.33
N LYS A 144 -2.19 30.67 -24.24
CA LYS A 144 -1.84 31.20 -25.57
C LYS A 144 -3.15 31.45 -26.31
N GLN A 145 -3.74 32.62 -26.07
CA GLN A 145 -4.76 33.18 -26.94
C GLN A 145 -4.11 33.41 -28.31
N TYR A 146 -4.28 32.47 -29.22
CA TYR A 146 -4.08 32.74 -30.63
C TYR A 146 -5.21 33.67 -31.07
N ALA A 147 -4.93 34.98 -31.12
CA ALA A 147 -5.76 35.92 -31.83
C ALA A 147 -5.76 35.54 -33.32
N ARG A 148 -6.86 34.97 -33.80
CA ARG A 148 -7.12 34.86 -35.24
C ARG A 148 -7.34 36.28 -35.77
N ARG A 149 -6.40 36.77 -36.57
CA ARG A 149 -6.63 37.85 -37.53
C ARG A 149 -7.15 37.25 -38.83
#